data_AF-A0A2H0JYH1-F1
#
_entry.id   AF-A0A2H0JYH1-F1
#
_cell.length_a   1.000
_cell.length_b   1.000
_cell.length_c   1.000
_cell.angle_alpha   90.00
_cell.angle_beta   90.00
_cell.angle_gamma   90.00
#
_symmetry.space_group_name_H-M   'P 1'
#
loop_
_entity.id
_entity.type
_entity.pdbx_description
1 polymer ?
#
loop_
_entity_poly.entity_id
_entity_poly.type
_entity_poly.pdbx_seq_one_letter_code
_entity_poly.pdbx_strand_id
1 'polypeptide(L)'
;MTCPLLLEEDLNLYLDGELPGERQKPLFNHLSACRDCQATMESVLAFRRMSRQEVLVPSPSADEGFFKRLCRLKRAGRTRDRLLERGPVWREKRPVTVRAASMTVAAVFIIGILAPEFAGSRDPVVSSEMETVDLNAPVVTGAPVTVRQSYIHVFYPGITVEADSLDER
;
A
#
# COMPACT_ATOMS: atom_id res chain seq x y z
N MET A 1 -30.09 -4.22 5.44
CA MET A 1 -29.17 -4.89 6.38
C MET A 1 -27.88 -4.12 6.33
N THR A 2 -27.41 -3.57 7.45
CA THR A 2 -26.21 -2.74 7.50
C THR A 2 -24.96 -3.62 7.56
N CYS A 3 -24.05 -3.45 6.60
CA CYS A 3 -22.73 -4.06 6.64
C CYS A 3 -21.84 -3.24 7.59
N PRO A 4 -21.36 -3.81 8.71
CA PRO A 4 -20.47 -3.09 9.60
C PRO A 4 -19.08 -2.95 8.97
N LEU A 5 -18.44 -1.78 9.08
CA LEU A 5 -17.08 -1.52 8.58
C LEU A 5 -16.04 -2.53 9.10
N LEU A 6 -16.24 -3.04 10.31
CA LEU A 6 -15.39 -4.05 10.93
C LEU A 6 -15.35 -5.36 10.11
N LEU A 7 -16.40 -5.63 9.32
CA LEU A 7 -16.48 -6.82 8.48
C LEU A 7 -15.61 -6.72 7.22
N GLU A 8 -15.43 -5.51 6.67
CA GLU A 8 -14.56 -5.30 5.51
C GLU A 8 -13.10 -5.56 5.88
N GLU A 9 -12.70 -5.13 7.08
CA GLU A 9 -11.40 -5.44 7.65
C GLU A 9 -11.22 -6.96 7.87
N ASP A 10 -12.24 -7.64 8.44
CA ASP A 10 -12.24 -9.09 8.61
C ASP A 10 -12.11 -9.83 7.27
N LEU A 11 -12.81 -9.36 6.23
CA LEU A 11 -12.76 -9.93 4.89
C LEU A 11 -11.36 -9.81 4.28
N ASN A 12 -10.74 -8.62 4.37
CA ASN A 12 -9.39 -8.37 3.90
C ASN A 12 -8.36 -9.23 4.64
N LEU A 13 -8.44 -9.29 5.97
CA LEU A 13 -7.58 -10.15 6.78
C LEU A 13 -7.77 -11.63 6.45
N TYR A 14 -9.00 -12.07 6.14
CA TYR A 14 -9.26 -13.45 5.72
C TYR A 14 -8.62 -13.75 4.38
N LEU A 15 -8.75 -12.83 3.41
CA LEU A 15 -8.14 -12.94 2.11
C LEU A 15 -6.61 -13.01 2.21
N ASP A 16 -5.99 -12.26 3.12
CA ASP A 16 -4.54 -12.31 3.34
C ASP A 16 -4.08 -13.55 4.12
N GLY A 17 -5.01 -14.34 4.67
CA GLY A 17 -4.72 -15.48 5.53
C GLY A 17 -4.25 -15.09 6.94
N GLU A 18 -4.54 -13.86 7.35
CA GLU A 18 -4.14 -13.25 8.63
C GLU A 18 -5.30 -13.20 9.65
N LEU A 19 -6.54 -13.56 9.26
CA LEU A 19 -7.69 -13.55 10.17
C LEU A 19 -7.58 -14.66 11.24
N PRO A 20 -7.58 -14.32 12.55
CA PRO A 20 -7.57 -15.31 13.62
C PRO A 20 -8.78 -16.25 13.55
N GLY A 21 -8.58 -17.52 13.92
CA GLY A 21 -9.64 -18.54 13.84
C GLY A 21 -10.93 -18.17 14.58
N GLU A 22 -10.82 -17.44 15.69
CA GLU A 22 -11.97 -16.97 16.49
C GLU A 22 -12.88 -16.01 15.71
N ARG A 23 -12.31 -15.19 14.82
CA ARG A 23 -13.03 -14.21 13.98
C ARG A 23 -13.54 -14.79 12.66
N GLN A 24 -13.09 -15.98 12.27
CA GLN A 24 -13.56 -16.61 11.03
C GLN A 24 -15.03 -17.02 11.12
N LYS A 25 -15.48 -17.58 12.25
CA LYS A 25 -16.88 -17.99 12.45
C LYS A 25 -17.89 -16.84 12.28
N PRO A 26 -17.74 -15.67 12.95
CA PRO A 26 -18.66 -14.56 12.75
C PRO A 26 -18.63 -14.00 11.32
N LEU A 27 -17.45 -13.96 10.67
CA LEU A 27 -17.34 -13.58 9.26
C LEU A 27 -18.17 -14.49 8.36
N PHE A 28 -18.03 -15.82 8.48
CA PHE A 28 -18.80 -16.76 7.65
C PHE A 28 -20.30 -16.73 7.93
N ASN A 29 -20.71 -16.52 9.18
CA ASN A 29 -22.12 -16.31 9.51
C ASN A 29 -22.67 -15.09 8.77
N HIS A 30 -21.93 -13.98 8.73
CA HIS A 30 -22.36 -12.81 7.96
C HIS A 30 -22.41 -13.07 6.45
N LEU A 31 -21.36 -13.69 5.88
CA LEU A 31 -21.32 -14.02 4.45
C LEU A 31 -22.48 -14.93 4.01
N SER A 32 -22.98 -15.79 4.89
CA SER A 32 -24.17 -16.61 4.60
C SER A 32 -25.50 -15.84 4.58
N ALA A 33 -25.55 -14.67 5.24
CA ALA A 33 -26.77 -13.88 5.41
C ALA A 33 -26.80 -12.62 4.52
N CYS A 34 -25.63 -12.11 4.11
CA CYS A 34 -25.49 -10.89 3.32
C CYS A 34 -25.03 -11.20 1.89
N ARG A 35 -25.93 -10.97 0.92
CA ARG A 35 -25.67 -11.13 -0.52
C ARG A 35 -24.57 -10.20 -1.02
N ASP A 36 -24.52 -8.97 -0.54
CA ASP A 36 -23.56 -7.97 -1.02
C ASP A 36 -22.13 -8.35 -0.63
N CYS A 37 -21.90 -8.71 0.64
CA CYS A 37 -20.59 -9.18 1.09
C CYS A 37 -20.17 -10.50 0.43
N GLN A 38 -21.12 -11.39 0.14
CA GLN A 38 -20.85 -12.61 -0.62
C GLN A 38 -20.37 -12.26 -2.05
N ALA A 39 -21.06 -11.35 -2.74
CA ALA A 39 -20.70 -10.93 -4.08
C ALA A 39 -19.30 -10.27 -4.11
N THR A 40 -18.97 -9.44 -3.12
CA THR A 40 -17.62 -8.86 -2.97
C THR A 40 -16.56 -9.94 -2.76
N MET A 41 -16.82 -10.94 -1.91
CA MET A 41 -15.89 -12.05 -1.72
C MET A 41 -15.66 -12.84 -3.02
N GLU A 42 -16.74 -13.14 -3.74
CA GLU A 42 -16.68 -13.87 -5.01
C GLU A 42 -15.91 -13.10 -6.09
N SER A 43 -16.09 -11.79 -6.20
CA SER A 43 -15.37 -10.96 -7.17
C SER A 43 -13.86 -10.93 -6.89
N VAL A 44 -13.45 -10.80 -5.63
CA VAL A 44 -12.04 -10.84 -5.24
C VAL A 44 -11.42 -12.23 -5.49
N LEU A 45 -12.16 -13.31 -5.19
CA LEU A 45 -11.70 -14.66 -5.50
C LEU A 45 -11.58 -14.90 -7.00
N ALA A 46 -12.51 -14.40 -7.81
CA ALA A 46 -12.44 -14.47 -9.26
C ALA A 46 -11.20 -13.74 -9.79
N PHE A 47 -10.96 -12.51 -9.33
CA PHE A 47 -9.77 -11.74 -9.65
C PHE A 47 -8.48 -12.49 -9.29
N ARG A 48 -8.40 -13.07 -8.09
CA ARG A 48 -7.23 -13.87 -7.67
C ARG A 48 -6.98 -15.10 -8.52
N ARG A 49 -8.04 -15.73 -9.06
CA ARG A 49 -7.88 -16.87 -9.98
C ARG A 49 -7.34 -16.40 -11.33
N MET A 50 -7.80 -15.25 -11.81
CA MET A 50 -7.32 -14.66 -13.07
C MET A 50 -5.87 -14.16 -12.95
N SER A 51 -5.49 -13.56 -11.81
CA SER A 51 -4.12 -13.04 -11.62
C SER A 51 -3.08 -14.13 -11.40
N ARG A 52 -3.46 -15.30 -10.89
CA ARG A 52 -2.55 -16.45 -10.67
C ARG A 52 -2.30 -17.30 -11.92
N GLN A 53 -2.62 -16.80 -13.10
CA GLN A 53 -2.42 -17.54 -14.36
C GLN A 53 -0.96 -17.67 -14.77
N GLU A 54 -0.06 -16.90 -14.16
CA GLU A 54 1.37 -17.08 -14.39
C GLU A 54 1.92 -18.25 -13.56
N VAL A 55 2.29 -19.32 -14.28
CA VAL A 55 3.09 -20.39 -13.69
C VAL A 55 4.46 -19.80 -13.35
N LEU A 56 4.66 -19.47 -12.08
CA LEU A 56 5.97 -19.08 -11.55
C LEU A 56 6.90 -20.28 -11.66
N VAL A 57 7.63 -20.36 -12.76
CA VAL A 57 8.74 -21.31 -12.90
C VAL A 57 9.86 -20.82 -11.98
N PRO A 58 10.27 -21.62 -10.98
CA PRO A 58 11.36 -21.22 -10.12
C PRO A 58 12.63 -20.98 -10.95
N SER A 59 13.39 -19.95 -10.58
CA SER A 59 14.71 -19.71 -11.17
C SER A 59 15.54 -21.00 -11.15
N PRO A 60 16.37 -21.28 -12.18
CA PRO A 60 17.23 -22.47 -12.18
C PRO A 60 18.23 -22.52 -11.02
N SER A 61 18.46 -21.40 -10.33
CA SER A 61 19.26 -21.33 -9.10
C SER A 61 18.52 -21.75 -7.83
N ALA A 62 17.19 -21.90 -7.87
CA ALA A 62 16.38 -22.34 -6.75
C ALA A 62 16.38 -23.88 -6.68
N ASP A 63 17.42 -24.42 -6.04
CA ASP A 63 17.58 -25.84 -5.78
C ASP A 63 16.77 -26.29 -4.53
N GLU A 64 16.67 -27.61 -4.33
CA GLU A 64 16.02 -28.17 -3.14
C GLU A 64 16.69 -27.68 -1.83
N GLY A 65 18.00 -27.43 -1.88
CA GLY A 65 18.76 -26.85 -0.77
C GLY A 65 18.28 -25.44 -0.40
N PHE A 66 17.99 -24.60 -1.39
CA PHE A 66 17.41 -23.28 -1.21
C PHE A 66 16.05 -23.35 -0.52
N PHE A 67 15.14 -24.20 -0.99
CA PHE A 67 13.82 -24.36 -0.37
C PHE A 67 13.92 -24.89 1.07
N LYS A 68 14.85 -25.81 1.35
CA LYS A 68 15.10 -26.30 2.71
C LYS A 68 15.60 -25.21 3.66
N ARG A 69 16.47 -24.30 3.18
CA ARG A 69 16.92 -23.12 3.94
C ARG A 69 15.76 -22.15 4.18
N LEU A 70 14.94 -21.89 3.16
CA LEU A 70 13.74 -21.05 3.25
C LEU A 70 12.72 -21.60 4.25
N CYS A 71 12.44 -22.91 4.23
CA CYS A 71 11.56 -23.55 5.19
C CYS A 71 12.06 -23.39 6.64
N ARG A 72 13.38 -23.49 6.85
CA ARG A 72 13.99 -23.27 8.17
C ARG A 72 13.78 -21.82 8.64
N LEU A 73 14.03 -20.84 7.78
CA LEU A 73 13.84 -19.42 8.08
C LEU A 73 12.36 -19.07 8.31
N LYS A 74 11.45 -19.59 7.48
CA LYS A 74 10.00 -19.37 7.63
C LYS A 74 9.49 -19.90 8.98
N ARG A 75 9.98 -21.05 9.45
CA ARG A 75 9.62 -21.59 10.78
C ARG A 75 10.15 -20.72 11.91
N ALA A 76 11.36 -20.16 11.77
CA ALA A 76 11.94 -19.25 12.74
C ALA A 76 11.26 -17.86 12.77
N GLY A 77 10.75 -17.39 11.62
CA GLY A 77 10.12 -16.07 11.48
C GLY A 77 8.60 -16.03 11.71
N ARG A 78 7.94 -17.18 11.92
CA ARG A 78 6.47 -17.27 12.07
C ARG A 78 5.93 -16.57 13.32
N THR A 79 6.81 -16.12 14.21
CA THR A 79 6.49 -15.40 15.45
C THR A 79 6.42 -13.88 15.29
N ARG A 80 6.71 -13.30 14.11
CA ARG A 80 6.41 -11.88 13.88
C ARG A 80 4.91 -11.71 13.66
N ASP A 81 4.23 -11.41 14.75
CA ASP A 81 2.81 -11.11 14.79
C ASP A 81 2.56 -9.76 14.09
N ARG A 82 2.28 -9.79 12.78
CA ARG A 82 2.05 -8.60 11.96
C ARG A 82 0.84 -7.78 12.41
N LEU A 83 -0.06 -8.37 13.19
CA LEU A 83 -1.13 -7.64 13.86
C LEU A 83 -0.58 -6.60 14.83
N LEU A 84 0.58 -6.86 15.46
CA LEU A 84 1.29 -5.88 16.28
C LEU A 84 1.96 -4.80 15.42
N GLU A 85 2.41 -5.14 14.21
CA GLU A 85 3.02 -4.19 13.27
C GLU A 85 1.98 -3.26 12.60
N ARG A 86 0.71 -3.68 12.50
CA ARG A 86 -0.41 -2.82 12.08
C ARG A 86 -0.91 -1.88 13.18
N GLY A 87 -0.35 -1.97 14.39
CA GLY A 87 -0.63 -1.02 15.46
C GLY A 87 -0.27 0.39 15.01
N PRO A 88 -1.07 1.42 15.35
CA PRO A 88 -0.72 2.78 14.99
C PRO A 88 0.65 3.12 15.58
N VAL A 89 1.57 3.58 14.72
CA VAL A 89 2.96 3.91 15.09
C VAL A 89 3.01 4.92 16.25
N TRP A 90 1.97 5.74 16.41
CA TRP A 90 1.82 6.71 17.51
C TRP A 90 1.41 6.11 18.87
N ARG A 91 1.02 4.83 18.96
CA ARG A 91 0.69 4.17 20.24
C ARG A 91 1.89 3.47 20.89
N GLU A 92 3.04 3.43 20.24
CA GLU A 92 4.26 2.92 20.86
C GLU A 92 4.72 3.94 21.91
N LYS A 93 4.21 3.80 23.15
CA LYS A 93 4.59 4.62 24.31
C LYS A 93 6.02 4.29 24.72
N ARG A 94 7.00 4.68 23.89
CA ARG A 94 8.38 4.72 24.34
C ARG A 94 8.48 5.81 25.41
N PRO A 95 8.95 5.50 26.62
CA PRO A 95 9.10 6.51 27.66
C PRO A 95 10.16 7.50 27.22
N VAL A 96 9.73 8.65 26.70
CA VAL A 96 10.62 9.76 26.39
C VAL A 96 10.99 10.42 27.70
N THR A 97 12.28 10.56 27.99
CA THR A 97 12.74 11.26 29.19
C THR A 97 12.42 12.76 29.05
N VAL A 98 12.04 13.41 30.17
CA VAL A 98 11.69 14.84 30.19
C VAL A 98 12.80 15.71 29.59
N ARG A 99 14.07 15.30 29.76
CA ARG A 99 15.25 15.98 29.18
C ARG A 99 15.29 15.92 27.66
N ALA A 100 14.92 14.79 27.06
CA ALA A 100 14.87 14.66 25.60
C ALA A 100 13.75 15.56 25.02
N ALA A 101 12.59 15.59 25.68
CA ALA A 101 11.48 16.45 25.29
C ALA A 101 11.82 17.95 25.41
N SER A 102 12.53 18.37 26.48
CA SER A 102 12.94 19.77 26.61
C SER A 102 13.98 20.19 25.57
N MET A 103 14.91 19.29 25.23
CA MET A 103 15.93 19.55 24.20
C MET A 103 15.33 19.71 22.81
N THR A 104 14.35 18.88 22.44
CA THR A 104 13.67 18.99 21.14
C THR A 104 12.88 20.28 21.03
N VAL A 105 12.14 20.67 22.08
CA VAL A 105 11.40 21.95 22.10
C VAL A 105 12.36 23.14 22.00
N ALA A 106 13.45 23.14 22.77
CA ALA A 106 14.45 24.21 22.69
C ALA A 106 15.11 24.28 21.30
N ALA A 107 15.43 23.14 20.69
CA ALA A 107 16.01 23.09 19.35
C ALA A 107 15.04 23.66 18.30
N VAL A 108 13.76 23.26 18.31
CA VAL A 108 12.74 23.79 17.39
C VAL A 108 12.57 25.30 17.57
N PHE A 109 12.56 25.78 18.82
CA PHE A 109 12.43 27.19 19.13
C PHE A 109 13.65 28.00 18.66
N ILE A 110 14.87 27.50 18.89
CA ILE A 110 16.11 28.14 18.44
C ILE A 110 16.19 28.15 16.91
N ILE A 111 15.84 27.04 16.24
CA ILE A 111 15.82 26.96 14.77
C ILE A 111 14.79 27.95 14.19
N GLY A 112 13.60 28.04 14.80
CA GLY A 112 12.58 29.01 14.39
C GLY A 112 12.99 30.47 14.57
N ILE A 113 13.84 30.79 15.55
CA ILE A 113 14.37 32.14 15.77
C ILE A 113 15.55 32.45 14.86
N LEU A 114 16.48 31.50 14.66
CA LEU A 114 17.71 31.74 13.90
C LEU A 114 17.52 31.63 12.38
N ALA A 115 16.48 30.93 11.91
CA ALA A 115 16.27 30.68 10.49
C ALA A 115 14.85 31.04 10.03
N PRO A 116 14.48 32.35 10.07
CA PRO A 116 13.17 32.82 9.61
C PRO A 116 12.91 32.58 8.11
N GLU A 117 13.96 32.31 7.33
CA GLU A 117 13.90 31.93 5.90
C GLU A 117 13.15 30.60 5.67
N PHE A 118 13.01 29.72 6.68
CA PHE A 118 12.22 28.49 6.59
C PHE A 118 10.73 28.67 6.93
N ALA A 119 10.29 29.90 7.23
CA ALA A 119 8.88 30.22 7.34
C ALA A 119 8.23 30.19 5.94
N GLY A 120 8.02 28.96 5.45
CA GLY A 120 7.25 28.57 4.28
C GLY A 120 7.14 29.62 3.19
N SER A 121 8.03 29.57 2.20
CA SER A 121 7.59 29.90 0.84
C SER A 121 6.33 29.07 0.57
N ARG A 122 5.19 29.75 0.44
CA ARG A 122 3.91 29.19 -0.01
C ARG A 122 3.90 29.01 -1.53
N ASP A 123 5.07 28.97 -2.16
CA ASP A 123 5.12 28.74 -3.59
C ASP A 123 4.79 27.25 -3.81
N PRO A 124 3.73 26.94 -4.57
CA PRO A 124 3.43 25.56 -4.92
C PRO A 124 4.68 24.97 -5.58
N VAL A 125 5.21 23.89 -5.00
CA VAL A 125 6.26 23.10 -5.62
C VAL A 125 5.66 22.41 -6.83
N VAL A 126 5.74 23.08 -7.98
CA VAL A 126 5.44 22.49 -9.28
C VAL A 126 6.67 21.70 -9.70
N SER A 127 6.75 20.45 -9.26
CA SER A 127 7.71 19.49 -9.82
C SER A 127 7.16 19.00 -11.16
N SER A 128 7.65 19.60 -12.25
CA SER A 128 7.48 19.07 -13.59
C SER A 128 8.60 18.04 -13.85
N GLU A 129 8.36 16.77 -13.52
CA GLU A 129 9.20 15.69 -14.05
C GLU A 129 8.82 15.46 -15.51
N MET A 130 9.75 15.80 -16.40
CA MET A 130 9.60 15.59 -17.84
C MET A 130 10.21 14.23 -18.17
N GLU A 131 9.42 13.17 -18.05
CA GLU A 131 9.85 11.83 -18.46
C GLU A 131 9.69 11.70 -19.98
N THR A 132 10.81 11.48 -20.67
CA THR A 132 10.81 11.22 -22.12
C THR A 132 10.81 9.72 -22.33
N VAL A 133 9.64 9.18 -22.70
CA VAL A 133 9.48 7.77 -23.02
C VAL A 133 9.72 7.58 -24.52
N ASP A 134 10.91 7.10 -24.89
CA ASP A 134 11.21 6.68 -26.26
C ASP A 134 10.58 5.30 -26.52
N LEU A 135 9.39 5.30 -27.12
CA LEU A 135 8.72 4.10 -27.57
C LEU A 135 9.41 3.56 -28.84
N ASN A 136 10.53 2.86 -28.67
CA ASN A 136 11.10 2.02 -29.73
C ASN A 136 10.29 0.72 -29.88
N ALA A 137 9.06 0.84 -30.38
CA ALA A 137 8.31 -0.31 -30.89
C ALA A 137 8.53 -0.41 -32.41
N PRO A 138 8.91 -1.58 -32.97
CA PRO A 138 9.05 -1.72 -34.40
C PRO A 138 7.66 -1.96 -35.02
N VAL A 139 7.00 -0.91 -35.52
CA VAL A 139 5.85 -1.07 -36.41
C VAL A 139 5.94 -0.14 -37.63
N VAL A 140 6.42 -0.75 -38.72
CA VAL A 140 5.98 -0.65 -40.13
C VAL A 140 6.07 0.68 -40.91
N THR A 141 6.22 1.86 -40.32
CA THR A 141 6.34 3.10 -41.15
C THR A 141 7.35 4.12 -40.62
N GLY A 142 8.63 3.89 -40.93
CA GLY A 142 9.60 4.89 -41.43
C GLY A 142 9.94 6.19 -40.67
N ALA A 143 9.31 6.55 -39.56
CA ALA A 143 9.69 7.73 -38.78
C ALA A 143 9.43 7.54 -37.28
N PRO A 144 10.39 7.86 -36.39
CA PRO A 144 10.18 7.84 -34.95
C PRO A 144 9.19 8.95 -34.55
N VAL A 145 8.07 8.56 -33.95
CA VAL A 145 7.09 9.50 -33.40
C VAL A 145 7.49 9.81 -31.96
N THR A 146 8.04 11.00 -31.71
CA THR A 146 8.30 11.50 -30.35
C THR A 146 7.04 12.15 -29.80
N VAL A 147 6.35 11.46 -28.89
CA VAL A 147 5.18 12.00 -28.17
C VAL A 147 5.67 12.68 -26.89
N ARG A 148 5.56 14.02 -26.81
CA ARG A 148 5.79 14.77 -25.57
C ARG A 148 4.49 14.88 -24.79
N GLN A 149 4.35 14.12 -23.70
CA GLN A 149 3.27 14.31 -22.74
C GLN A 149 3.81 15.03 -21.50
N SER A 150 3.12 16.10 -21.08
CA SER A 150 3.39 16.79 -19.82
C SER A 150 2.20 16.58 -18.89
N TYR A 151 2.37 15.86 -17.79
CA TYR A 151 1.37 15.78 -16.73
C TYR A 151 1.68 16.85 -15.69
N ILE A 152 0.70 17.70 -15.39
CA ILE A 152 0.80 18.68 -14.31
C ILE A 152 0.10 18.08 -13.10
N HIS A 153 0.87 17.59 -12.12
CA HIS A 153 0.32 17.16 -10.84
C HIS A 153 0.24 18.34 -9.88
N VAL A 154 -0.97 18.86 -9.65
CA VAL A 154 -1.23 19.89 -8.63
C VAL A 154 -1.74 19.20 -7.37
N PHE A 155 -0.89 19.11 -6.35
CA PHE A 155 -1.27 18.56 -5.05
C PHE A 155 -1.84 19.66 -4.15
N TYR A 156 -3.16 19.64 -3.94
CA TYR A 156 -3.79 20.41 -2.85
C TYR A 156 -3.89 19.54 -1.59
N PRO A 157 -3.46 20.02 -0.42
CA PRO A 157 -3.62 19.25 0.82
C PRO A 157 -5.10 19.13 1.18
N GLY A 158 -5.62 17.90 1.26
CA GLY A 158 -6.95 17.60 1.81
C GLY A 158 -8.00 17.06 0.83
N ILE A 159 -7.66 16.80 -0.43
CA ILE A 159 -8.58 16.19 -1.40
C ILE A 159 -7.95 14.91 -1.96
N THR A 160 -8.55 13.76 -1.67
CA THR A 160 -8.26 12.49 -2.35
C THR A 160 -9.08 12.46 -3.63
N VAL A 161 -8.43 12.58 -4.79
CA VAL A 161 -9.10 12.41 -6.09
C VAL A 161 -9.15 10.91 -6.38
N GLU A 162 -10.33 10.32 -6.29
CA GLU A 162 -10.59 9.00 -6.85
C GLU A 162 -10.69 9.14 -8.37
N ALA A 163 -9.85 8.41 -9.10
CA ALA A 163 -9.90 8.40 -10.55
C ALA A 163 -11.08 7.53 -10.99
N ASP A 164 -12.19 8.16 -11.33
CA ASP A 164 -13.24 7.53 -12.13
C ASP A 164 -12.65 7.17 -13.49
N SER A 165 -12.59 5.87 -13.77
CA SER A 165 -12.32 5.37 -15.12
C SER A 165 -13.64 5.34 -15.88
N LEU A 166 -14.05 6.50 -16.38
CA LEU A 166 -15.13 6.60 -17.35
C LEU A 166 -14.56 6.64 -18.76
N ASP A 167 -14.94 5.61 -19.51
CA ASP A 167 -15.27 5.56 -20.94
C ASP A 167 -14.27 6.09 -21.97
N GLU A 168 -14.04 5.27 -23.00
CA GLU A 168 -14.70 5.43 -24.32
C GLU A 168 -14.37 4.23 -25.22
N ARG A 169 -15.40 3.47 -25.64
CA ARG A 169 -15.97 3.40 -27.00
C ARG A 169 -15.17 2.61 -28.04
#